data_AF-A0A955MJN8-F1
#
_entry.id   AF-A0A955MJN8-F1
#
_cell.length_a   1.000
_cell.length_b   1.000
_cell.length_c   1.000
_cell.angle_alpha   90.00
_cell.angle_beta   90.00
_cell.angle_gamma   90.00
#
_symmetry.space_group_name_H-M   'P 1'
#
loop_
_entity.id
_entity.type
_entity.pdbx_description
1 polymer ?
#
loop_
_entity_poly.entity_id
_entity_poly.type
_entity_poly.pdbx_seq_one_letter_code
_entity_poly.pdbx_strand_id
1 'polypeptide(L)'
;MNQHLPKFVNRKQATFLLPEDCDDYAVIQNPSYVHPPFELCPLAPKKMTLEKGPRAMVMDMDGTTTTTEALCLHSLETMVRRITGRLSEEEWEGLNSETDYPHIIGNSTTKHVEYLVRTYQGAIDPVSMRTWAVRQAAWTLVNGQDENRTNEVMGNLRALGAGGLLEDAGFRDSILGAEDLEDLPSKFFSDLGERYLIGCDLNDFTNQVRLSVDIYYHRYHEILRELQLGEGALLSREILGSSDHRLIEPMPGVGVFLALIKGWLGKEAADLADLVQGHLASEVSEGKERLIELGRRFEKTPAKVAVVTSSIRYEADIVLNEVFGVLRKEIHGWPISEERKEKILLHFSSPEQYYDAIITASDSSEIRLKPHRDLYSLALHRLGVPVEQFDQVIGFEDSESGVIAIRAAGIPLCVAVPFAETGGHSFDAASHVCQGGLPEVLLEHGLFLDREVNP
;
A
#
# COMPACT_ATOMS: atom_id res chain seq x y z
N MET A 1 7.27 33.00 -10.06
CA MET A 1 6.63 34.15 -10.75
C MET A 1 5.12 33.90 -10.77
N ASN A 2 4.32 34.75 -10.12
CA ASN A 2 2.86 34.69 -10.23
C ASN A 2 2.43 35.26 -11.58
N GLN A 3 2.56 34.47 -12.65
CA GLN A 3 1.74 34.73 -13.83
C GLN A 3 0.30 34.39 -13.45
N HIS A 4 -0.57 35.39 -13.53
CA HIS A 4 -1.98 35.19 -13.25
C HIS A 4 -2.55 34.26 -14.33
N LEU A 5 -2.68 32.97 -14.01
CA LEU A 5 -3.29 32.01 -14.92
C LEU A 5 -4.75 32.43 -15.20
N PRO A 6 -5.20 32.38 -16.46
CA PRO A 6 -6.59 32.67 -16.80
C PRO A 6 -7.53 31.64 -16.17
N LYS A 7 -8.64 32.09 -15.57
CA LYS A 7 -9.63 31.21 -14.94
C LYS A 7 -10.38 30.32 -15.95
N PHE A 8 -10.55 30.80 -17.19
CA PHE A 8 -11.24 30.09 -18.26
C PHE A 8 -10.47 30.26 -19.56
N VAL A 9 -10.30 29.16 -20.28
CA VAL A 9 -9.61 29.12 -21.58
C VAL A 9 -10.40 28.24 -22.55
N ASN A 10 -10.35 28.57 -23.84
CA ASN A 10 -10.85 27.68 -24.88
C ASN A 10 -9.82 26.57 -25.19
N ARG A 11 -10.21 25.57 -26.01
CA ARG A 11 -9.34 24.43 -26.37
C ARG A 11 -7.96 24.86 -26.90
N LYS A 12 -7.90 25.86 -27.78
CA LYS A 12 -6.64 26.35 -28.37
C LYS A 12 -5.78 27.08 -27.34
N GLN A 13 -6.40 27.77 -26.39
CA GLN A 13 -5.69 28.44 -25.31
C GLN A 13 -5.14 27.43 -24.29
N ALA A 14 -5.88 26.36 -24.00
CA ALA A 14 -5.46 25.31 -23.07
C ALA A 14 -4.15 24.63 -23.50
N THR A 15 -3.92 24.42 -24.79
CA THR A 15 -2.67 23.82 -25.29
C THR A 15 -1.44 24.69 -25.02
N PHE A 16 -1.61 26.02 -24.87
CA PHE A 16 -0.51 26.93 -24.51
C PHE A 16 -0.24 27.01 -23.00
N LEU A 17 -1.08 26.35 -22.18
CA LEU A 17 -0.85 26.25 -20.73
C LEU A 17 -0.09 24.99 -20.33
N LEU A 18 0.12 24.06 -21.28
CA LEU A 18 0.95 22.89 -21.07
C LEU A 18 2.41 23.33 -20.83
N PRO A 19 3.11 22.81 -19.82
CA PRO A 19 4.50 23.19 -19.57
C PRO A 19 5.38 22.85 -20.79
N GLU A 20 6.16 23.82 -21.26
CA GLU A 20 7.06 23.64 -22.41
C GLU A 20 8.18 22.63 -22.13
N ASP A 21 8.62 22.54 -20.87
CA ASP A 21 9.70 21.65 -20.41
C ASP A 21 9.20 20.26 -19.96
N CYS A 22 7.98 19.88 -20.33
CA CYS A 22 7.34 18.62 -19.95
C CYS A 22 7.04 17.78 -21.19
N ASP A 23 7.84 16.74 -21.41
CA ASP A 23 7.68 15.82 -22.54
C ASP A 23 6.66 14.70 -22.25
N ASP A 24 6.47 14.34 -20.98
CA ASP A 24 5.66 13.19 -20.56
C ASP A 24 4.38 13.63 -19.84
N TYR A 25 3.25 13.01 -20.22
CA TYR A 25 1.96 13.20 -19.56
C TYR A 25 1.35 11.84 -19.21
N ALA A 26 0.90 11.68 -17.97
CA ALA A 26 0.07 10.56 -17.59
C ALA A 26 -1.39 10.82 -17.96
N VAL A 27 -2.06 9.80 -18.48
CA VAL A 27 -3.51 9.78 -18.68
C VAL A 27 -4.13 8.99 -17.53
N ILE A 28 -4.74 9.69 -16.58
CA ILE A 28 -5.36 9.05 -15.40
C ILE A 28 -6.84 8.88 -15.69
N GLN A 29 -7.33 7.65 -15.70
CA GLN A 29 -8.77 7.38 -15.86
C GLN A 29 -9.51 7.69 -14.56
N ASN A 30 -10.60 8.43 -14.69
CA ASN A 30 -11.46 8.75 -13.57
C ASN A 30 -12.59 7.72 -13.41
N PRO A 31 -13.11 7.50 -12.19
CA PRO A 31 -14.33 6.73 -11.98
C PRO A 31 -15.49 7.30 -12.80
N SER A 32 -16.46 6.45 -13.15
CA SER A 32 -17.58 6.80 -14.04
C SER A 32 -18.46 7.96 -13.55
N TYR A 33 -18.43 8.24 -12.24
CA TYR A 33 -19.17 9.34 -11.61
C TYR A 33 -18.39 10.66 -11.52
N VAL A 34 -17.15 10.72 -12.04
CA VAL A 34 -16.30 11.91 -12.06
C VAL A 34 -16.19 12.45 -13.50
N HIS A 35 -16.35 13.77 -13.66
CA HIS A 35 -16.17 14.46 -14.94
C HIS A 35 -14.92 15.35 -14.88
N PRO A 36 -14.03 15.34 -15.90
CA PRO A 36 -14.06 14.52 -17.12
C PRO A 36 -13.67 13.04 -16.87
N PRO A 37 -13.90 12.13 -17.85
CA PRO A 37 -13.59 10.69 -17.71
C PRO A 37 -12.08 10.38 -17.57
N PHE A 38 -11.21 11.35 -17.82
CA PHE A 38 -9.77 11.22 -17.57
C PHE A 38 -9.14 12.58 -17.27
N GLU A 39 -8.03 12.56 -16.54
CA GLU A 39 -7.13 13.70 -16.32
C GLU A 39 -5.85 13.54 -17.13
N LEU A 40 -5.35 14.64 -17.71
CA LEU A 40 -3.99 14.71 -18.26
C LEU A 40 -3.10 15.37 -17.22
N CYS A 41 -2.15 14.62 -16.68
CA CYS A 41 -1.24 15.11 -15.65
C CYS A 41 0.18 15.24 -16.21
N PRO A 42 0.79 16.45 -16.21
CA PRO A 42 2.20 16.58 -16.55
C PRO A 42 3.06 15.85 -15.52
N LEU A 43 4.11 15.18 -15.99
CA LEU A 43 5.08 14.50 -15.14
C LEU A 43 6.34 15.38 -15.02
N ALA A 44 6.97 15.36 -13.84
CA ALA A 44 8.29 15.98 -13.68
C ALA A 44 9.27 15.39 -14.72
N PRO A 45 10.27 16.14 -15.22
CA PRO A 45 11.29 15.58 -16.09
C PRO A 45 12.15 14.53 -15.36
N LYS A 46 12.62 13.49 -16.06
CA LYS A 46 13.49 12.45 -15.46
C LYS A 46 14.84 13.04 -15.04
N LYS A 47 15.18 12.86 -13.77
CA LYS A 47 16.56 12.99 -13.29
C LYS A 47 17.12 11.60 -13.02
N MET A 48 18.32 11.35 -13.53
CA MET A 48 19.01 10.09 -13.33
C MET A 48 19.92 10.10 -12.10
N THR A 49 20.32 11.27 -11.60
CA THR A 49 21.22 11.41 -10.46
C THR A 49 20.85 12.62 -9.60
N LEU A 50 21.37 12.63 -8.37
CA LEU A 50 21.29 13.77 -7.46
C LEU A 50 22.67 14.38 -7.21
N GLU A 51 22.91 15.56 -7.78
CA GLU A 51 24.15 16.33 -7.59
C GLU A 51 24.34 16.78 -6.13
N LYS A 52 23.27 17.28 -5.50
CA LYS A 52 23.30 17.80 -4.13
C LYS A 52 22.96 16.74 -3.08
N GLY A 53 22.59 15.54 -3.54
CA GLY A 53 21.98 14.44 -2.78
C GLY A 53 20.65 14.77 -2.09
N PRO A 54 20.03 13.79 -1.43
CA PRO A 54 18.65 13.89 -1.01
C PRO A 54 18.47 14.67 0.29
N ARG A 55 17.49 15.59 0.32
CA ARG A 55 16.98 16.21 1.54
C ARG A 55 15.80 15.44 2.13
N ALA A 56 15.05 14.76 1.27
CA ALA A 56 13.90 13.98 1.66
C ALA A 56 13.78 12.72 0.80
N MET A 57 13.11 11.72 1.35
CA MET A 57 12.70 10.52 0.64
C MET A 57 11.22 10.28 0.92
N VAL A 58 10.48 9.94 -0.14
CA VAL A 58 9.10 9.46 -0.03
C VAL A 58 9.06 8.04 -0.55
N MET A 59 8.36 7.16 0.14
CA MET A 59 8.34 5.74 -0.19
C MET A 59 6.93 5.17 -0.03
N ASP A 60 6.57 4.22 -0.88
CA ASP A 60 5.41 3.38 -0.59
C ASP A 60 5.62 2.52 0.66
N MET A 61 4.52 2.07 1.24
CA MET A 61 4.50 1.10 2.31
C MET A 61 4.61 -0.32 1.73
N ASP A 62 3.55 -0.78 1.07
CA ASP A 62 3.44 -2.11 0.47
C ASP A 62 4.44 -2.23 -0.69
N GLY A 63 5.01 -3.42 -0.91
CA GLY A 63 6.00 -3.72 -1.97
C GLY A 63 7.35 -2.99 -1.89
N THR A 64 7.46 -1.92 -1.11
CA THR A 64 8.67 -1.09 -0.94
C THR A 64 9.26 -1.19 0.47
N THR A 65 8.43 -0.96 1.50
CA THR A 65 8.83 -1.02 2.92
C THR A 65 8.51 -2.40 3.51
N THR A 66 7.41 -3.02 3.09
CA THR A 66 6.90 -4.28 3.65
C THR A 66 6.13 -5.09 2.63
N THR A 67 6.02 -6.39 2.86
CA THR A 67 5.08 -7.27 2.16
C THR A 67 3.73 -7.29 2.87
N THR A 68 2.65 -7.16 2.10
CA THR A 68 1.26 -7.41 2.56
C THR A 68 0.49 -8.29 1.57
N GLU A 69 1.15 -8.77 0.52
CA GLU A 69 0.55 -9.46 -0.60
C GLU A 69 -0.08 -10.79 -0.18
N ALA A 70 0.58 -11.55 0.70
CA ALA A 70 0.02 -12.78 1.24
C ALA A 70 -1.32 -12.55 1.95
N LEU A 71 -1.39 -11.48 2.75
CA LEU A 71 -2.60 -11.08 3.46
C LEU A 71 -3.71 -10.66 2.47
N CYS A 72 -3.36 -9.86 1.47
CA CYS A 72 -4.27 -9.40 0.43
C CYS A 72 -4.80 -10.57 -0.42
N LEU A 73 -3.92 -11.45 -0.92
CA LEU A 73 -4.29 -12.63 -1.71
C LEU A 73 -5.19 -13.58 -0.94
N HIS A 74 -4.89 -13.87 0.33
CA HIS A 74 -5.75 -14.68 1.18
C HIS A 74 -7.15 -14.08 1.35
N SER A 75 -7.21 -12.75 1.54
CA SER A 75 -8.48 -12.04 1.72
C SER A 75 -9.30 -11.99 0.43
N LEU A 76 -8.65 -11.83 -0.73
CA LEU A 76 -9.27 -11.90 -2.06
C LEU A 76 -9.78 -13.31 -2.35
N GLU A 77 -8.99 -14.34 -2.08
CA GLU A 77 -9.40 -15.73 -2.25
C GLU A 77 -10.61 -16.06 -1.36
N THR A 78 -10.54 -15.67 -0.08
CA THR A 78 -11.64 -15.82 0.88
C THR A 78 -12.90 -15.13 0.36
N MET A 79 -12.78 -13.92 -0.20
CA MET A 79 -13.89 -13.23 -0.82
C MET A 79 -14.50 -14.03 -1.97
N VAL A 80 -13.68 -14.57 -2.90
CA VAL A 80 -14.18 -15.37 -4.03
C VAL A 80 -14.90 -16.64 -3.54
N ARG A 81 -14.33 -17.35 -2.56
CA ARG A 81 -14.97 -18.51 -1.93
C ARG A 81 -16.33 -18.14 -1.33
N ARG A 82 -16.41 -17.02 -0.62
CA ARG A 82 -17.64 -16.53 0.02
C ARG A 82 -18.71 -16.12 -1.01
N ILE A 83 -18.36 -15.44 -2.10
CA ILE A 83 -19.36 -15.04 -3.11
C ILE A 83 -19.80 -16.19 -4.03
N THR A 84 -18.97 -17.22 -4.19
CA THR A 84 -19.30 -18.41 -5.02
C THR A 84 -19.89 -19.58 -4.22
N GLY A 85 -19.86 -19.51 -2.89
CA GLY A 85 -20.30 -20.59 -2.01
C GLY A 85 -19.35 -21.78 -1.92
N ARG A 86 -18.16 -21.70 -2.54
CA ARG A 86 -17.14 -22.75 -2.57
C ARG A 86 -16.25 -22.64 -1.34
N LEU A 87 -16.76 -23.10 -0.20
CA LEU A 87 -16.15 -22.81 1.10
C LEU A 87 -15.12 -23.86 1.53
N SER A 88 -15.09 -25.05 0.93
CA SER A 88 -14.07 -26.07 1.23
C SER A 88 -12.92 -26.08 0.22
N GLU A 89 -11.77 -26.65 0.61
CA GLU A 89 -10.63 -26.86 -0.30
C GLU A 89 -10.98 -27.82 -1.46
N GLU A 90 -11.94 -28.72 -1.26
CA GLU A 90 -12.42 -29.63 -2.32
C GLU A 90 -13.24 -28.88 -3.39
N GLU A 91 -13.86 -27.76 -3.03
CA GLU A 91 -14.69 -26.94 -3.92
C GLU A 91 -13.92 -25.79 -4.56
N TRP A 92 -12.75 -25.43 -4.01
CA TRP A 92 -11.95 -24.30 -4.43
C TRP A 92 -10.45 -24.63 -4.42
N GLU A 93 -9.87 -24.73 -5.62
CA GLU A 93 -8.46 -25.10 -5.81
C GLU A 93 -7.47 -23.92 -5.61
N GLY A 94 -7.97 -22.70 -5.37
CA GLY A 94 -7.17 -21.49 -5.25
C GLY A 94 -7.31 -20.54 -6.44
N LEU A 95 -6.81 -19.32 -6.27
CA LEU A 95 -6.63 -18.37 -7.37
C LEU A 95 -5.50 -18.83 -8.29
N ASN A 96 -5.62 -18.59 -9.60
CA ASN A 96 -4.61 -19.01 -10.54
C ASN A 96 -3.44 -18.01 -10.57
N SER A 97 -2.24 -18.47 -10.25
CA SER A 97 -1.05 -17.61 -10.18
C SER A 97 -0.55 -17.10 -11.54
N GLU A 98 -0.88 -17.76 -12.65
CA GLU A 98 -0.50 -17.32 -13.99
C GLU A 98 -1.50 -16.32 -14.58
N THR A 99 -2.80 -16.50 -14.30
CA THR A 99 -3.86 -15.69 -14.92
C THR A 99 -4.45 -14.63 -13.99
N ASP A 100 -4.61 -14.91 -12.70
CA ASP A 100 -5.29 -13.99 -11.78
C ASP A 100 -4.30 -13.03 -11.11
N TYR A 101 -3.16 -13.52 -10.62
CA TYR A 101 -2.18 -12.72 -9.87
C TYR A 101 -1.73 -11.45 -10.63
N PRO A 102 -1.47 -11.48 -11.96
CA PRO A 102 -1.13 -10.27 -12.70
C PRO A 102 -2.20 -9.17 -12.69
N HIS A 103 -3.44 -9.50 -12.33
CA HIS A 103 -4.57 -8.56 -12.29
C HIS A 103 -5.01 -8.20 -10.86
N ILE A 104 -4.50 -8.89 -9.85
CA ILE A 104 -4.88 -8.71 -8.45
C ILE A 104 -3.73 -8.29 -7.54
N ILE A 105 -2.62 -7.82 -8.11
CA ILE A 105 -1.47 -7.30 -7.39
C ILE A 105 -1.06 -5.93 -7.95
N GLY A 106 -0.54 -5.05 -7.08
CA GLY A 106 -0.02 -3.71 -7.43
C GLY A 106 -1.03 -2.71 -8.04
N ASN A 107 -2.32 -3.01 -7.91
CA ASN A 107 -3.44 -2.14 -8.30
C ASN A 107 -4.32 -1.87 -7.07
N SER A 108 -5.34 -1.02 -7.19
CA SER A 108 -6.25 -0.78 -6.07
C SER A 108 -7.09 -2.02 -5.75
N THR A 109 -7.46 -2.19 -4.48
CA THR A 109 -8.37 -3.26 -4.01
C THR A 109 -9.63 -3.35 -4.87
N THR A 110 -10.24 -2.21 -5.19
CA THR A 110 -11.43 -2.15 -6.04
C THR A 110 -11.17 -2.75 -7.42
N LYS A 111 -10.00 -2.51 -8.03
CA LYS A 111 -9.63 -3.10 -9.32
C LYS A 111 -9.45 -4.61 -9.24
N HIS A 112 -8.84 -5.10 -8.16
CA HIS A 112 -8.69 -6.54 -7.93
C HIS A 112 -10.05 -7.23 -7.82
N VAL A 113 -10.96 -6.64 -7.03
CA VAL A 113 -12.32 -7.14 -6.87
C VAL A 113 -13.11 -7.06 -8.19
N GLU A 114 -13.01 -5.96 -8.94
CA GLU A 114 -13.63 -5.83 -10.28
C GLU A 114 -13.20 -6.97 -11.21
N TYR A 115 -11.90 -7.29 -11.24
CA TYR A 115 -11.37 -8.40 -12.02
C TYR A 115 -11.94 -9.73 -11.56
N LEU A 116 -11.82 -10.07 -10.27
CA LEU A 116 -12.27 -11.37 -9.74
C LEU A 116 -13.77 -11.57 -9.89
N VAL A 117 -14.59 -10.56 -9.60
CA VAL A 117 -16.05 -10.62 -9.80
C VAL A 117 -16.37 -10.90 -11.27
N ARG A 118 -15.64 -10.30 -12.21
CA ARG A 118 -15.82 -10.55 -13.65
C ARG A 118 -15.38 -11.95 -14.05
N THR A 119 -14.22 -12.38 -13.60
CA THR A 119 -13.62 -13.69 -13.92
C THR A 119 -14.49 -14.83 -13.40
N TYR A 120 -15.02 -14.71 -12.19
CA TYR A 120 -15.81 -15.74 -11.53
C TYR A 120 -17.32 -15.49 -11.58
N GLN A 121 -17.80 -14.54 -12.39
CA GLN A 121 -19.20 -14.11 -12.45
C GLN A 121 -20.17 -15.29 -12.64
N GLY A 122 -19.82 -16.25 -13.49
CA GLY A 122 -20.65 -17.43 -13.79
C GLY A 122 -20.77 -18.43 -12.63
N ALA A 123 -19.97 -18.28 -11.59
CA ALA A 123 -19.96 -19.13 -10.40
C ALA A 123 -20.50 -18.44 -9.15
N ILE A 124 -20.88 -17.15 -9.22
CA ILE A 124 -21.43 -16.42 -8.09
C ILE A 124 -22.73 -17.07 -7.64
N ASP A 125 -22.84 -17.38 -6.35
CA ASP A 125 -24.06 -17.89 -5.73
C ASP A 125 -24.81 -16.75 -5.02
N PRO A 126 -26.01 -16.35 -5.50
CA PRO A 126 -26.76 -15.25 -4.92
C PRO A 126 -27.12 -15.44 -3.44
N VAL A 127 -27.32 -16.68 -2.98
CA VAL A 127 -27.67 -16.95 -1.58
C VAL A 127 -26.44 -16.74 -0.69
N SER A 128 -25.31 -17.33 -1.06
CA SER A 128 -24.03 -17.15 -0.36
C SER A 128 -23.62 -15.69 -0.32
N MET A 129 -23.68 -14.97 -1.45
CA MET A 129 -23.30 -13.56 -1.51
C MET A 129 -24.15 -12.68 -0.58
N ARG A 130 -25.47 -12.89 -0.52
CA ARG A 130 -26.36 -12.16 0.42
C ARG A 130 -26.06 -12.53 1.87
N THR A 131 -25.82 -13.80 2.16
CA THR A 131 -25.48 -14.29 3.50
C THR A 131 -24.22 -13.61 4.01
N TRP A 132 -23.16 -13.59 3.19
CA TRP A 132 -21.89 -12.97 3.55
C TRP A 132 -21.96 -11.44 3.58
N ALA A 133 -22.82 -10.82 2.76
CA ALA A 133 -23.08 -9.38 2.85
C ALA A 133 -23.70 -8.96 4.20
N VAL A 134 -24.59 -9.78 4.78
CA VAL A 134 -25.12 -9.53 6.13
C VAL A 134 -24.07 -9.83 7.19
N ARG A 135 -23.35 -10.95 7.06
CA ARG A 135 -22.33 -11.36 8.05
C ARG A 135 -21.19 -10.34 8.15
N GLN A 136 -20.68 -9.85 7.03
CA GLN A 136 -19.64 -8.82 7.03
C GLN A 136 -20.14 -7.49 7.64
N ALA A 137 -21.42 -7.14 7.41
CA ALA A 137 -22.01 -5.94 7.99
C ALA A 137 -22.14 -6.07 9.51
N ALA A 138 -22.57 -7.23 10.00
CA ALA A 138 -22.60 -7.55 11.43
C ALA A 138 -21.21 -7.40 12.05
N TRP A 139 -20.20 -8.00 11.43
CA TRP A 139 -18.82 -7.92 11.90
C TRP A 139 -18.32 -6.48 11.94
N THR A 140 -18.52 -5.72 10.87
CA THR A 140 -18.08 -4.32 10.79
C THR A 140 -18.76 -3.46 11.87
N LEU A 141 -20.06 -3.65 12.13
CA LEU A 141 -20.80 -2.88 13.13
C LEU A 141 -20.37 -3.19 14.58
N VAL A 142 -19.89 -4.40 14.87
CA VAL A 142 -19.50 -4.81 16.22
C VAL A 142 -18.00 -4.65 16.47
N ASN A 143 -17.19 -5.04 15.49
CA ASN A 143 -15.74 -5.17 15.62
C ASN A 143 -14.95 -4.11 14.84
N GLY A 144 -15.59 -3.39 13.91
CA GLY A 144 -14.93 -2.40 13.06
C GLY A 144 -14.25 -1.30 13.88
N GLN A 145 -12.99 -1.02 13.55
CA GLN A 145 -12.17 -0.01 14.24
C GLN A 145 -12.10 1.32 13.47
N ASP A 146 -12.57 1.36 12.22
CA ASP A 146 -12.61 2.56 11.39
C ASP A 146 -14.06 3.04 11.18
N GLU A 147 -14.36 4.25 11.65
CA GLU A 147 -15.69 4.84 11.56
C GLU A 147 -16.10 5.13 10.12
N ASN A 148 -15.16 5.51 9.26
CA ASN A 148 -15.45 5.80 7.85
C ASN A 148 -15.87 4.52 7.11
N ARG A 149 -15.17 3.42 7.36
CA ARG A 149 -15.49 2.10 6.83
C ARG A 149 -16.85 1.63 7.32
N THR A 150 -17.14 1.82 8.60
CA THR A 150 -18.47 1.52 9.17
C THR A 150 -19.55 2.32 8.46
N ASN A 151 -19.34 3.63 8.26
CA ASN A 151 -20.26 4.49 7.53
C ASN A 151 -20.42 4.10 6.06
N GLU A 152 -19.34 3.66 5.41
CA GLU A 152 -19.35 3.18 4.03
C GLU A 152 -20.19 1.92 3.88
N VAL A 153 -19.99 0.91 4.74
CA VAL A 153 -20.79 -0.33 4.74
C VAL A 153 -22.26 -0.02 4.99
N MET A 154 -22.58 0.87 5.93
CA MET A 154 -23.96 1.32 6.16
C MET A 154 -24.54 2.07 4.94
N GLY A 155 -23.74 2.90 4.29
CA GLY A 155 -24.10 3.59 3.05
C GLY A 155 -24.37 2.63 1.90
N ASN A 156 -23.51 1.61 1.75
CA ASN A 156 -23.64 0.54 0.76
C ASN A 156 -24.95 -0.22 0.94
N LEU A 157 -25.28 -0.65 2.16
CA LEU A 157 -26.54 -1.32 2.45
C LEU A 157 -27.75 -0.45 2.09
N ARG A 158 -27.73 0.85 2.41
CA ARG A 158 -28.81 1.78 2.04
C ARG A 158 -28.93 1.93 0.52
N ALA A 159 -27.82 2.08 -0.19
CA ALA A 159 -27.79 2.20 -1.64
C ALA A 159 -28.33 0.94 -2.35
N LEU A 160 -28.12 -0.23 -1.75
CA LEU A 160 -28.60 -1.52 -2.23
C LEU A 160 -30.06 -1.83 -1.79
N GLY A 161 -30.75 -0.88 -1.16
CA GLY A 161 -32.12 -1.06 -0.68
C GLY A 161 -32.26 -1.89 0.60
N ALA A 162 -31.16 -2.29 1.22
CA ALA A 162 -31.10 -3.09 2.44
C ALA A 162 -30.98 -2.24 3.73
N GLY A 163 -31.32 -0.94 3.68
CA GLY A 163 -31.26 -0.04 4.83
C GLY A 163 -32.12 -0.52 6.02
N GLY A 164 -33.20 -1.26 5.76
CA GLY A 164 -34.04 -1.86 6.81
C GLY A 164 -33.34 -2.88 7.70
N LEU A 165 -32.28 -3.54 7.21
CA LEU A 165 -31.44 -4.42 8.04
C LEU A 165 -30.83 -3.66 9.22
N LEU A 166 -30.35 -2.44 8.94
CA LEU A 166 -29.76 -1.57 9.94
C LEU A 166 -30.79 -1.11 10.97
N GLU A 167 -32.09 -1.26 10.71
CA GLU A 167 -33.22 -0.90 11.57
C GLU A 167 -33.86 -2.09 12.32
N ASP A 168 -33.51 -3.32 11.94
CA ASP A 168 -34.04 -4.55 12.53
C ASP A 168 -33.54 -4.73 13.96
N ALA A 169 -34.46 -4.71 14.93
CA ALA A 169 -34.13 -4.90 16.34
C ALA A 169 -33.57 -6.30 16.62
N GLY A 170 -34.11 -7.34 15.97
CA GLY A 170 -33.63 -8.71 16.13
C GLY A 170 -32.19 -8.87 15.62
N PHE A 171 -31.86 -8.22 14.51
CA PHE A 171 -30.47 -8.16 14.02
C PHE A 171 -29.55 -7.48 15.04
N ARG A 172 -29.89 -6.24 15.46
CA ARG A 172 -29.06 -5.46 16.40
C ARG A 172 -28.87 -6.16 17.74
N ASP A 173 -29.96 -6.63 18.33
CA ASP A 173 -29.93 -7.31 19.64
C ASP A 173 -29.10 -8.59 19.57
N SER A 174 -29.17 -9.33 18.45
CA SER A 174 -28.42 -10.58 18.27
C SER A 174 -26.92 -10.33 18.10
N ILE A 175 -26.53 -9.34 17.29
CA ILE A 175 -25.09 -9.07 17.06
C ILE A 175 -24.42 -8.40 18.27
N LEU A 176 -25.15 -7.56 19.02
CA LEU A 176 -24.64 -6.92 20.23
C LEU A 176 -24.65 -7.84 21.45
N GLY A 177 -25.53 -8.85 21.45
CA GLY A 177 -25.65 -9.84 22.52
C GLY A 177 -24.77 -11.08 22.35
N ALA A 178 -24.13 -11.25 21.19
CA ALA A 178 -23.24 -12.38 20.93
C ALA A 178 -21.88 -12.18 21.63
N GLU A 179 -21.35 -13.24 22.27
CA GLU A 179 -19.96 -13.25 22.76
C GLU A 179 -18.98 -13.29 21.58
N ASP A 180 -19.27 -14.16 20.61
CA ASP A 180 -18.62 -14.20 19.30
C ASP A 180 -19.69 -14.24 18.19
N LEU A 181 -19.47 -13.47 17.12
CA LEU A 181 -20.35 -13.50 15.95
C LEU A 181 -20.25 -14.81 15.18
N GLU A 182 -19.20 -15.61 15.40
CA GLU A 182 -19.10 -16.96 14.85
C GLU A 182 -20.14 -17.93 15.43
N ASP A 183 -20.60 -17.69 16.67
CA ASP A 183 -21.62 -18.51 17.34
C ASP A 183 -23.01 -18.35 16.69
N LEU A 184 -23.23 -17.26 15.96
CA LEU A 184 -24.48 -17.03 15.26
C LEU A 184 -24.59 -17.99 14.06
N PRO A 185 -25.68 -18.76 13.96
CA PRO A 185 -25.79 -19.81 12.94
C PRO A 185 -25.83 -19.20 11.54
N SER A 186 -25.19 -19.84 10.56
CA SER A 186 -25.21 -19.38 9.15
C SER A 186 -26.63 -19.10 8.64
N LYS A 187 -27.61 -19.90 9.07
CA LYS A 187 -29.03 -19.69 8.75
C LYS A 187 -29.57 -18.32 9.20
N PHE A 188 -29.12 -17.78 10.34
CA PHE A 188 -29.52 -16.44 10.80
C PHE A 188 -29.14 -15.38 9.77
N PHE A 189 -27.91 -15.41 9.28
CA PHE A 189 -27.43 -14.48 8.26
C PHE A 189 -28.10 -14.71 6.90
N SER A 190 -28.33 -15.96 6.52
CA SER A 190 -29.04 -16.33 5.28
C SER A 190 -30.48 -15.82 5.27
N ASP A 191 -31.23 -16.04 6.35
CA ASP A 191 -32.63 -15.60 6.48
C ASP A 191 -32.74 -14.06 6.42
N LEU A 192 -31.77 -13.35 7.02
CA LEU A 192 -31.68 -11.88 6.93
C LEU A 192 -31.28 -11.41 5.54
N GLY A 193 -30.35 -12.11 4.87
CA GLY A 193 -29.93 -11.82 3.51
C GLY A 193 -31.08 -11.97 2.53
N GLU A 194 -31.86 -13.04 2.64
CA GLU A 194 -33.07 -13.24 1.84
C GLU A 194 -34.16 -12.21 2.18
N ARG A 195 -34.26 -11.74 3.42
CA ARG A 195 -35.25 -10.71 3.77
C ARG A 195 -34.88 -9.33 3.21
N TYR A 196 -33.64 -8.89 3.40
CA TYR A 196 -33.24 -7.50 3.20
C TYR A 196 -32.49 -7.24 1.90
N LEU A 197 -31.84 -8.25 1.31
CA LEU A 197 -31.06 -8.12 0.08
C LEU A 197 -31.68 -8.85 -1.12
N ILE A 198 -32.90 -9.39 -1.01
CA ILE A 198 -33.59 -10.03 -2.15
C ILE A 198 -33.85 -9.06 -3.30
N GLY A 199 -34.14 -7.80 -2.98
CA GLY A 199 -34.36 -6.73 -3.96
C GLY A 199 -33.07 -6.14 -4.56
N CYS A 200 -31.90 -6.53 -4.04
CA CYS A 200 -30.62 -6.15 -4.64
C CYS A 200 -30.45 -6.89 -5.96
N ASP A 201 -30.29 -6.14 -7.06
CA ASP A 201 -30.00 -6.71 -8.37
C ASP A 201 -28.54 -7.20 -8.41
N LEU A 202 -28.36 -8.49 -8.15
CA LEU A 202 -27.07 -9.17 -8.23
C LEU A 202 -26.67 -9.53 -9.66
N ASN A 203 -27.41 -9.12 -10.69
CA ASN A 203 -26.92 -9.15 -12.08
C ASN A 203 -26.18 -7.85 -12.45
N ASP A 204 -26.37 -6.79 -11.68
CA ASP A 204 -25.66 -5.54 -11.85
C ASP A 204 -24.22 -5.68 -11.33
N PHE A 205 -23.25 -5.44 -12.22
CA PHE A 205 -21.83 -5.58 -11.92
C PHE A 205 -21.39 -4.62 -10.81
N THR A 206 -21.92 -3.40 -10.74
CA THR A 206 -21.56 -2.43 -9.70
C THR A 206 -22.03 -2.89 -8.32
N ASN A 207 -23.22 -3.48 -8.21
CA ASN A 207 -23.71 -4.05 -6.96
C ASN A 207 -22.88 -5.26 -6.52
N GLN A 208 -22.50 -6.14 -7.47
CA GLN A 208 -21.64 -7.28 -7.16
C GLN A 208 -20.28 -6.84 -6.62
N VAL A 209 -19.63 -5.88 -7.27
CA VAL A 209 -18.35 -5.33 -6.84
C VAL A 209 -18.47 -4.67 -5.46
N ARG A 210 -19.50 -3.85 -5.22
CA ARG A 210 -19.73 -3.17 -3.94
C ARG A 210 -19.79 -4.16 -2.76
N LEU A 211 -20.61 -5.21 -2.88
CA LEU A 211 -20.71 -6.23 -1.84
C LEU A 211 -19.43 -7.06 -1.69
N SER A 212 -18.74 -7.34 -2.79
CA SER A 212 -17.52 -8.13 -2.78
C SER A 212 -16.36 -7.38 -2.11
N VAL A 213 -16.25 -6.06 -2.32
CA VAL A 213 -15.31 -5.20 -1.59
C VAL A 213 -15.56 -5.26 -0.08
N ASP A 214 -16.83 -5.19 0.33
CA ASP A 214 -17.19 -5.30 1.75
C ASP A 214 -16.85 -6.67 2.35
N ILE A 215 -17.06 -7.76 1.60
CA ILE A 215 -16.69 -9.12 2.02
C ILE A 215 -15.18 -9.32 2.11
N TYR A 216 -14.41 -8.73 1.18
CA TYR A 216 -12.95 -8.71 1.20
C TYR A 216 -12.44 -8.03 2.47
N TYR A 217 -12.88 -6.80 2.73
CA TYR A 217 -12.39 -6.01 3.87
C TYR A 217 -12.75 -6.64 5.21
N HIS A 218 -13.86 -7.38 5.29
CA HIS A 218 -14.16 -8.15 6.49
C HIS A 218 -13.06 -9.17 6.82
N ARG A 219 -12.60 -9.99 5.86
CA ARG A 219 -11.49 -10.93 6.16
C ARG A 219 -10.18 -10.19 6.42
N TYR A 220 -9.91 -9.13 5.66
CA TYR A 220 -8.70 -8.35 5.81
C TYR A 220 -8.60 -7.71 7.21
N HIS A 221 -9.66 -7.05 7.68
CA HIS A 221 -9.71 -6.41 9.01
C HIS A 221 -9.78 -7.40 10.16
N GLU A 222 -10.36 -8.58 9.95
CA GLU A 222 -10.31 -9.68 10.91
C GLU A 222 -8.87 -10.10 11.18
N ILE A 223 -8.08 -10.37 10.14
CA ILE A 223 -6.67 -10.75 10.28
C ILE A 223 -5.86 -9.61 10.92
N LEU A 224 -6.09 -8.36 10.51
CA LEU A 224 -5.39 -7.20 11.11
C LEU A 224 -5.69 -7.05 12.61
N ARG A 225 -6.95 -7.28 13.03
CA ARG A 225 -7.32 -7.26 14.45
C ARG A 225 -6.61 -8.36 15.24
N GLU A 226 -6.54 -9.57 14.69
CA GLU A 226 -5.85 -10.69 15.34
C GLU A 226 -4.34 -10.47 15.43
N LEU A 227 -3.74 -9.84 14.41
CA LEU A 227 -2.35 -9.38 14.46
C LEU A 227 -2.12 -8.39 15.61
N GLN A 228 -3.01 -7.42 15.82
CA GLN A 228 -2.94 -6.49 16.95
C GLN A 228 -3.03 -7.19 18.32
N LEU A 229 -3.77 -8.30 18.41
CA LEU A 229 -3.89 -9.10 19.63
C LEU A 229 -2.66 -9.99 19.89
N GLY A 230 -1.69 -10.03 18.97
CA GLY A 230 -0.45 -10.80 19.10
C GLY A 230 -0.53 -12.22 18.54
N GLU A 231 -1.59 -12.57 17.82
CA GLU A 231 -1.83 -13.92 17.29
C GLU A 231 -1.21 -14.15 15.90
N GLY A 232 -0.37 -13.23 15.42
CA GLY A 232 0.19 -13.26 14.07
C GLY A 232 1.00 -14.51 13.71
N ALA A 233 1.66 -15.14 14.69
CA ALA A 233 2.43 -16.36 14.44
C ALA A 233 1.54 -17.60 14.18
N LEU A 234 0.37 -17.66 14.84
CA LEU A 234 -0.62 -18.72 14.57
C LEU A 234 -1.26 -18.50 13.21
N LEU A 235 -1.64 -17.26 12.90
CA LEU A 235 -2.21 -16.90 11.61
C LEU A 235 -1.29 -17.16 10.43
N SER A 236 -0.01 -16.82 10.57
CA SER A 236 0.96 -17.06 9.51
C SER A 236 1.08 -18.56 9.21
N ARG A 237 1.03 -19.42 10.25
CA ARG A 237 1.02 -20.87 10.06
C ARG A 237 -0.25 -21.36 9.37
N GLU A 238 -1.40 -20.81 9.73
CA GLU A 238 -2.69 -21.20 9.15
C GLU A 238 -2.78 -20.81 7.67
N ILE A 239 -2.37 -19.59 7.34
CA ILE A 239 -2.52 -19.01 6.00
C ILE A 239 -1.38 -19.42 5.06
N LEU A 240 -0.13 -19.42 5.53
CA LEU A 240 1.05 -19.70 4.70
C LEU A 240 1.52 -21.16 4.77
N GLY A 241 0.91 -21.98 5.65
CA GLY A 241 1.32 -23.38 5.87
C GLY A 241 2.71 -23.55 6.49
N SER A 242 3.39 -22.46 6.88
CA SER A 242 4.73 -22.47 7.46
C SER A 242 4.86 -21.47 8.60
N SER A 243 5.74 -21.73 9.57
CA SER A 243 6.07 -20.78 10.64
C SER A 243 7.24 -19.86 10.30
N ASP A 244 7.86 -20.07 9.14
CA ASP A 244 9.13 -19.43 8.78
C ASP A 244 8.91 -18.08 8.10
N HIS A 245 7.71 -17.86 7.56
CA HIS A 245 7.26 -16.60 6.95
C HIS A 245 6.13 -15.98 7.76
N ARG A 246 6.13 -14.65 7.88
CA ARG A 246 5.03 -13.87 8.45
C ARG A 246 4.15 -13.29 7.35
N LEU A 247 2.91 -12.98 7.70
CA LEU A 247 1.98 -12.26 6.81
C LEU A 247 2.43 -10.84 6.47
N ILE A 248 3.22 -10.23 7.36
CA ILE A 248 3.76 -8.88 7.22
C ILE A 248 5.23 -8.93 7.59
N GLU A 249 6.10 -8.65 6.63
CA GLU A 249 7.56 -8.64 6.81
C GLU A 249 8.18 -7.37 6.21
N PRO A 250 9.26 -6.84 6.80
CA PRO A 250 10.03 -5.79 6.14
C PRO A 250 10.60 -6.31 4.82
N MET A 251 10.56 -5.47 3.78
CA MET A 251 11.27 -5.80 2.53
C MET A 251 12.78 -5.90 2.79
N PRO A 252 13.52 -6.72 2.01
CA PRO A 252 14.95 -6.92 2.23
C PRO A 252 15.73 -5.61 2.32
N GLY A 253 16.56 -5.47 3.36
CA GLY A 253 17.42 -4.29 3.56
C GLY A 253 16.72 -3.02 4.04
N VAL A 254 15.39 -3.00 4.21
CA VAL A 254 14.64 -1.82 4.68
C VAL A 254 15.16 -1.29 6.01
N GLY A 255 15.37 -2.13 7.01
CA GLY A 255 15.88 -1.68 8.31
C GLY A 255 17.21 -0.92 8.20
N VAL A 256 18.15 -1.49 7.44
CA VAL A 256 19.47 -0.88 7.20
C VAL A 256 19.33 0.40 6.39
N PHE A 257 18.52 0.40 5.34
CA PHE A 257 18.22 1.58 4.53
C PHE A 257 17.69 2.73 5.39
N LEU A 258 16.66 2.47 6.20
CA LEU A 258 16.00 3.45 7.04
C LEU A 258 16.96 4.04 8.09
N ALA A 259 17.81 3.21 8.72
CA ALA A 259 18.82 3.67 9.68
C ALA A 259 19.97 4.45 9.00
N LEU A 260 20.35 4.05 7.77
CA LEU A 260 21.38 4.71 6.99
C LEU A 260 21.00 6.15 6.65
N ILE A 261 19.81 6.35 6.06
CA ILE A 261 19.37 7.66 5.55
C ILE A 261 19.08 8.67 6.66
N LYS A 262 18.79 8.20 7.88
CA LYS A 262 18.69 9.03 9.07
C LYS A 262 20.05 9.36 9.72
N GLY A 263 21.15 8.81 9.17
CA GLY A 263 22.50 9.10 9.64
C GLY A 263 22.87 8.38 10.94
N TRP A 264 22.32 7.20 11.20
CA TRP A 264 22.53 6.48 12.46
C TRP A 264 23.62 5.41 12.39
N LEU A 265 24.04 5.04 11.18
CA LEU A 265 25.00 3.96 10.95
C LEU A 265 26.44 4.43 10.76
N GLY A 266 26.66 5.64 10.24
CA GLY A 266 28.01 6.12 9.91
C GLY A 266 28.84 5.14 9.09
N LYS A 267 30.12 4.99 9.42
CA LYS A 267 31.00 4.03 8.72
C LYS A 267 30.66 2.56 8.99
N GLU A 268 30.01 2.25 10.12
CA GLU A 268 29.57 0.88 10.46
C GLU A 268 28.43 0.39 9.55
N ALA A 269 27.90 1.26 8.67
CA ALA A 269 27.02 0.82 7.59
C ALA A 269 27.63 -0.31 6.73
N ALA A 270 28.96 -0.31 6.52
CA ALA A 270 29.63 -1.39 5.77
C ALA A 270 29.58 -2.76 6.45
N ASP A 271 29.47 -2.81 7.78
CA ASP A 271 29.38 -4.06 8.53
C ASP A 271 28.01 -4.73 8.32
N LEU A 272 27.02 -3.97 7.83
CA LEU A 272 25.68 -4.44 7.49
C LEU A 272 25.54 -4.84 6.02
N ALA A 273 26.60 -4.73 5.20
CA ALA A 273 26.51 -4.99 3.77
C ALA A 273 26.03 -6.41 3.45
N ASP A 274 26.47 -7.41 4.23
CA ASP A 274 26.09 -8.81 4.02
C ASP A 274 24.59 -9.03 4.33
N LEU A 275 24.01 -8.27 5.27
CA LEU A 275 22.57 -8.29 5.57
C LEU A 275 21.74 -7.63 4.45
N VAL A 276 22.28 -6.56 3.84
CA VAL A 276 21.64 -5.88 2.70
C VAL A 276 21.73 -6.74 1.44
N GLN A 277 22.87 -7.40 1.23
CA GLN A 277 23.17 -8.14 0.00
C GLN A 277 22.28 -9.36 -0.22
N GLY A 278 21.68 -9.95 0.82
CA GLY A 278 21.15 -11.33 0.84
C GLY A 278 20.46 -11.87 -0.43
N HIS A 279 19.74 -11.04 -1.19
CA HIS A 279 19.01 -11.44 -2.41
C HIS A 279 19.65 -11.01 -3.74
N LEU A 280 20.75 -10.25 -3.71
CA LEU A 280 21.49 -9.84 -4.90
C LEU A 280 22.44 -10.94 -5.37
N ALA A 281 22.49 -11.15 -6.68
CA ALA A 281 23.32 -12.19 -7.31
C ALA A 281 24.83 -11.86 -7.34
N SER A 282 25.23 -10.61 -7.07
CA SER A 282 26.60 -10.09 -7.25
C SER A 282 27.35 -9.96 -5.91
N GLU A 283 28.65 -10.29 -5.89
CA GLU A 283 29.55 -9.96 -4.77
C GLU A 283 29.91 -8.47 -4.81
N VAL A 284 29.56 -7.71 -3.78
CA VAL A 284 29.69 -6.25 -3.81
C VAL A 284 30.85 -5.75 -2.93
N SER A 285 32.10 -6.04 -3.33
CA SER A 285 33.27 -5.44 -2.67
C SER A 285 33.23 -3.91 -2.74
N GLU A 286 32.72 -3.34 -3.84
CA GLU A 286 32.47 -1.88 -3.98
C GLU A 286 31.29 -1.39 -3.12
N GLY A 287 30.37 -2.27 -2.72
CA GLY A 287 29.15 -1.92 -1.99
C GLY A 287 29.45 -1.49 -0.56
N LYS A 288 30.44 -2.14 0.08
CA LYS A 288 30.93 -1.73 1.41
C LYS A 288 31.50 -0.31 1.39
N GLU A 289 32.28 0.04 0.36
CA GLU A 289 32.83 1.40 0.23
C GLU A 289 31.71 2.45 0.04
N ARG A 290 30.72 2.15 -0.80
CA ARG A 290 29.55 3.01 -0.99
C ARG A 290 28.74 3.20 0.29
N LEU A 291 28.53 2.15 1.07
CA LEU A 291 27.85 2.25 2.36
C LEU A 291 28.62 3.14 3.35
N ILE A 292 29.96 3.10 3.36
CA ILE A 292 30.78 4.01 4.19
C ILE A 292 30.56 5.46 3.77
N GLU A 293 30.57 5.73 2.46
CA GLU A 293 30.38 7.07 1.90
C GLU A 293 28.99 7.62 2.23
N LEU A 294 27.95 6.83 1.97
CA LEU A 294 26.56 7.16 2.31
C LEU A 294 26.40 7.39 3.82
N GLY A 295 26.96 6.51 4.65
CA GLY A 295 26.88 6.63 6.09
C GLY A 295 27.50 7.91 6.63
N ARG A 296 28.70 8.28 6.15
CA ARG A 296 29.35 9.57 6.49
C ARG A 296 28.53 10.77 6.04
N ARG A 297 27.90 10.66 4.87
CA ARG A 297 27.07 11.73 4.31
C ARG A 297 25.84 11.95 5.18
N PHE A 298 25.07 10.91 5.46
CA PHE A 298 23.83 11.04 6.24
C PHE A 298 24.07 11.36 7.72
N GLU A 299 25.23 11.00 8.31
CA GLU A 299 25.61 11.52 9.63
C GLU A 299 25.68 13.06 9.67
N LYS A 300 26.09 13.69 8.55
CA LYS A 300 26.14 15.16 8.43
C LYS A 300 24.81 15.76 8.03
N THR A 301 24.11 15.12 7.11
CA THR A 301 22.85 15.59 6.53
C THR A 301 21.82 14.47 6.44
N PRO A 302 21.12 14.15 7.55
CA PRO A 302 20.04 13.17 7.54
C PRO A 302 18.92 13.57 6.57
N ALA A 303 18.31 12.60 5.89
CA ALA A 303 17.13 12.82 5.09
C ALA A 303 15.87 12.85 5.97
N LYS A 304 14.90 13.68 5.57
CA LYS A 304 13.51 13.52 6.03
C LYS A 304 12.87 12.35 5.30
N VAL A 305 11.97 11.63 5.95
CA VAL A 305 11.35 10.42 5.38
C VAL A 305 9.84 10.46 5.56
N ALA A 306 9.11 10.26 4.48
CA ALA A 306 7.68 9.99 4.52
C ALA A 306 7.35 8.62 3.93
N VAL A 307 6.48 7.88 4.62
CA VAL A 307 5.80 6.71 4.05
C VAL A 307 4.43 7.14 3.52
N VAL A 308 4.05 6.62 2.35
CA VAL A 308 2.87 7.05 1.60
C VAL A 308 2.12 5.83 1.05
N THR A 309 0.94 5.51 1.59
CA THR A 309 0.15 4.34 1.17
C THR A 309 -1.29 4.71 0.80
N SER A 310 -1.90 3.90 -0.06
CA SER A 310 -3.34 3.95 -0.36
C SER A 310 -4.19 3.18 0.68
N SER A 311 -3.57 2.57 1.67
CA SER A 311 -4.25 1.98 2.83
C SER A 311 -4.77 3.07 3.77
N ILE A 312 -5.87 2.81 4.48
CA ILE A 312 -6.37 3.76 5.49
C ILE A 312 -5.45 3.77 6.72
N ARG A 313 -5.58 4.80 7.56
CA ARG A 313 -4.73 5.00 8.73
C ARG A 313 -4.71 3.79 9.66
N TYR A 314 -5.88 3.22 9.94
CA TYR A 314 -6.01 2.03 10.79
C TYR A 314 -5.14 0.86 10.31
N GLU A 315 -5.18 0.58 9.01
CA GLU A 315 -4.44 -0.52 8.39
C GLU A 315 -2.93 -0.24 8.42
N ALA A 316 -2.53 0.96 7.99
CA ALA A 316 -1.13 1.37 7.95
C ALA A 316 -0.48 1.34 9.34
N ASP A 317 -1.19 1.75 10.39
CA ASP A 317 -0.66 1.70 11.76
C ASP A 317 -0.37 0.27 12.20
N ILE A 318 -1.24 -0.70 11.88
CA ILE A 318 -1.02 -2.11 12.23
C ILE A 318 0.18 -2.68 11.49
N VAL A 319 0.19 -2.50 10.18
CA VAL A 319 1.23 -3.02 9.30
C VAL A 319 2.59 -2.45 9.72
N LEU A 320 2.72 -1.14 9.86
CA LEU A 320 3.98 -0.51 10.22
C LEU A 320 4.43 -0.89 11.64
N ASN A 321 3.52 -1.07 12.60
CA ASN A 321 3.90 -1.53 13.93
C ASN A 321 4.45 -2.96 13.93
N GLU A 322 3.88 -3.86 13.13
CA GLU A 322 4.41 -5.22 12.98
C GLU A 322 5.79 -5.20 12.31
N VAL A 323 5.95 -4.43 11.23
CA VAL A 323 7.25 -4.22 10.55
C VAL A 323 8.32 -3.74 11.53
N PHE A 324 8.04 -2.67 12.28
CA PHE A 324 8.98 -2.15 13.27
C PHE A 324 9.22 -3.15 14.41
N GLY A 325 8.22 -3.97 14.76
CA GLY A 325 8.37 -5.09 15.69
C GLY A 325 9.37 -6.14 15.21
N VAL A 326 9.37 -6.47 13.92
CA VAL A 326 10.35 -7.37 13.30
C VAL A 326 11.73 -6.71 13.24
N LEU A 327 11.82 -5.48 12.72
CA LEU A 327 13.09 -4.74 12.60
C LEU A 327 13.81 -4.60 13.95
N ARG A 328 13.10 -4.32 15.04
CA ARG A 328 13.71 -4.26 16.38
C ARG A 328 14.33 -5.59 16.81
N LYS A 329 13.72 -6.72 16.47
CA LYS A 329 14.29 -8.04 16.76
C LYS A 329 15.57 -8.28 15.96
N GLU A 330 15.59 -7.89 14.68
CA GLU A 330 16.76 -8.01 13.81
C GLU A 330 17.94 -7.16 14.28
N ILE A 331 17.69 -5.92 14.75
CA ILE A 331 18.73 -4.97 15.16
C ILE A 331 19.62 -5.52 16.30
N HIS A 332 19.07 -6.36 17.18
CA HIS A 332 19.88 -6.99 18.24
C HIS A 332 21.04 -7.83 17.66
N GLY A 333 20.84 -8.45 16.49
CA GLY A 333 21.83 -9.25 15.79
C GLY A 333 22.79 -8.45 14.88
N TRP A 334 22.60 -7.13 14.74
CA TRP A 334 23.43 -6.33 13.85
C TRP A 334 24.89 -6.24 14.34
N PRO A 335 25.90 -6.38 13.45
CA PRO A 335 27.32 -6.29 13.81
C PRO A 335 27.80 -4.84 13.93
N ILE A 336 27.07 -3.99 14.66
CA ILE A 336 27.41 -2.59 14.92
C ILE A 336 27.58 -2.33 16.42
N SER A 337 28.12 -1.17 16.78
CA SER A 337 28.31 -0.76 18.16
C SER A 337 27.00 -0.70 18.96
N GLU A 338 27.06 -1.07 20.24
CA GLU A 338 25.89 -1.06 21.14
C GLU A 338 25.28 0.34 21.27
N GLU A 339 26.11 1.40 21.27
CA GLU A 339 25.63 2.79 21.27
C GLU A 339 24.71 3.08 20.07
N ARG A 340 25.10 2.62 18.86
CA ARG A 340 24.27 2.80 17.66
C ARG A 340 23.03 1.92 17.72
N LYS A 341 23.12 0.67 18.20
CA LYS A 341 21.94 -0.19 18.39
C LYS A 341 20.91 0.46 19.31
N GLU A 342 21.33 0.93 20.48
CA GLU A 342 20.44 1.58 21.46
C GLU A 342 19.74 2.80 20.86
N LYS A 343 20.49 3.64 20.12
CA LYS A 343 19.93 4.79 19.40
C LYS A 343 18.89 4.37 18.36
N ILE A 344 19.19 3.36 17.55
CA ILE A 344 18.29 2.90 16.48
C ILE A 344 17.04 2.27 17.11
N LEU A 345 17.19 1.42 18.12
CA LEU A 345 16.07 0.78 18.84
C LEU A 345 15.13 1.80 19.49
N LEU A 346 15.68 2.90 20.04
CA LEU A 346 14.87 3.99 20.58
C LEU A 346 13.98 4.61 19.50
N HIS A 347 14.56 4.99 18.36
CA HIS A 347 13.80 5.61 17.27
C HIS A 347 12.92 4.63 16.49
N PHE A 348 13.22 3.34 16.49
CA PHE A 348 12.40 2.27 15.92
C PHE A 348 11.36 1.74 16.93
N SER A 349 11.16 2.41 18.08
CA SER A 349 10.17 2.00 19.06
C SER A 349 8.73 2.17 18.57
N SER A 350 8.46 3.13 17.68
CA SER A 350 7.22 3.21 16.90
C SER A 350 7.44 3.89 15.54
N PRO A 351 6.58 3.65 14.54
CA PRO A 351 6.66 4.31 13.24
C PRO A 351 6.66 5.84 13.33
N GLU A 352 5.91 6.43 14.26
CA GLU A 352 5.79 7.88 14.47
C GLU A 352 7.06 8.52 15.03
N GLN A 353 7.90 7.74 15.73
CA GLN A 353 9.20 8.24 16.19
C GLN A 353 10.26 8.24 15.08
N TYR A 354 10.03 7.46 14.01
CA TYR A 354 10.92 7.37 12.87
C TYR A 354 10.51 8.31 11.72
N TYR A 355 9.28 8.16 11.21
CA TYR A 355 8.82 8.86 10.02
C TYR A 355 8.53 10.33 10.35
N ASP A 356 9.03 11.23 9.50
CA ASP A 356 8.71 12.65 9.58
C ASP A 356 7.28 12.94 9.10
N ALA A 357 6.73 12.06 8.26
CA ALA A 357 5.33 12.04 7.88
C ALA A 357 4.84 10.63 7.53
N ILE A 358 3.61 10.31 7.92
CA ILE A 358 2.88 9.12 7.46
C ILE A 358 1.68 9.65 6.70
N ILE A 359 1.57 9.35 5.41
CA ILE A 359 0.45 9.72 4.55
C ILE A 359 -0.32 8.46 4.16
N THR A 360 -1.64 8.51 4.33
CA THR A 360 -2.53 7.37 4.13
C THR A 360 -3.74 7.80 3.28
N ALA A 361 -4.56 6.85 2.84
CA ALA A 361 -5.81 7.18 2.17
C ALA A 361 -6.77 8.02 3.03
N SER A 362 -6.67 7.92 4.36
CA SER A 362 -7.43 8.75 5.30
C SER A 362 -7.07 10.24 5.24
N ASP A 363 -5.95 10.61 4.63
CA ASP A 363 -5.55 11.99 4.39
C ASP A 363 -6.08 12.57 3.06
N SER A 364 -6.81 11.75 2.28
CA SER A 364 -7.32 12.10 0.96
C SER A 364 -8.73 11.52 0.74
N SER A 365 -9.16 11.44 -0.51
CA SER A 365 -10.39 10.77 -0.94
C SER A 365 -10.07 9.70 -1.98
N GLU A 366 -10.91 8.67 -2.08
CA GLU A 366 -10.75 7.53 -2.99
C GLU A 366 -10.40 7.96 -4.43
N ILE A 367 -11.11 8.96 -4.95
CA ILE A 367 -10.91 9.46 -6.33
C ILE A 367 -9.58 10.19 -6.55
N ARG A 368 -8.83 10.46 -5.47
CA ARG A 368 -7.54 11.18 -5.46
C ARG A 368 -6.40 10.31 -4.93
N LEU A 369 -6.61 9.00 -4.76
CA LEU A 369 -5.53 8.06 -4.49
C LEU A 369 -4.67 7.82 -5.75
N LYS A 370 -3.58 7.05 -5.60
CA LYS A 370 -2.68 6.67 -6.70
C LYS A 370 -3.52 6.12 -7.87
N PRO A 371 -3.29 6.54 -9.13
CA PRO A 371 -2.10 7.23 -9.64
C PRO A 371 -2.11 8.77 -9.52
N HIS A 372 -3.08 9.36 -8.83
CA HIS A 372 -3.06 10.81 -8.59
C HIS A 372 -1.92 11.19 -7.64
N ARG A 373 -1.36 12.38 -7.86
CA ARG A 373 -0.21 12.92 -7.10
C ARG A 373 -0.49 13.26 -5.65
N ASP A 374 -1.75 13.25 -5.24
CA ASP A 374 -2.23 13.97 -4.07
C ASP A 374 -1.55 13.49 -2.78
N LEU A 375 -1.41 12.17 -2.58
CA LEU A 375 -0.74 11.61 -1.41
C LEU A 375 0.74 12.01 -1.32
N TYR A 376 1.48 11.93 -2.44
CA TYR A 376 2.88 12.36 -2.47
C TYR A 376 3.03 13.88 -2.33
N SER A 377 2.08 14.66 -2.85
CA SER A 377 2.04 16.12 -2.68
C SER A 377 1.81 16.49 -1.20
N LEU A 378 0.93 15.76 -0.51
CA LEU A 378 0.73 15.89 0.94
C LEU A 378 1.99 15.51 1.72
N ALA A 379 2.69 14.45 1.33
CA ALA A 379 3.98 14.08 1.91
C ALA A 379 5.00 15.22 1.78
N LEU A 380 5.22 15.75 0.57
CA LEU A 380 6.15 16.86 0.34
C LEU A 380 5.78 18.09 1.19
N HIS A 381 4.48 18.39 1.31
CA HIS A 381 3.98 19.46 2.17
C HIS A 381 4.27 19.21 3.66
N ARG A 382 3.95 18.02 4.20
CA ARG A 382 4.21 17.66 5.60
C ARG A 382 5.70 17.65 5.92
N LEU A 383 6.53 17.20 4.99
CA LEU A 383 8.00 17.24 5.12
C LEU A 383 8.54 18.68 5.04
N GLY A 384 7.73 19.65 4.62
CA GLY A 384 8.15 21.05 4.45
C GLY A 384 9.19 21.22 3.36
N VAL A 385 9.12 20.42 2.29
CA VAL A 385 10.01 20.53 1.12
C VAL A 385 9.40 21.55 0.15
N PRO A 386 10.08 22.68 -0.14
CA PRO A 386 9.60 23.63 -1.12
C PRO A 386 9.82 23.11 -2.55
N VAL A 387 9.02 23.60 -3.50
CA VAL A 387 9.03 23.14 -4.91
C VAL A 387 10.42 23.25 -5.55
N GLU A 388 11.18 24.30 -5.20
CA GLU A 388 12.54 24.54 -5.70
C GLU A 388 13.56 23.49 -5.23
N GLN A 389 13.17 22.60 -4.31
CA GLN A 389 13.98 21.52 -3.76
C GLN A 389 13.41 20.13 -4.08
N PHE A 390 12.38 20.02 -4.91
CA PHE A 390 11.87 18.71 -5.35
C PHE A 390 12.95 17.91 -6.08
N ASP A 391 13.92 18.59 -6.68
CA ASP A 391 15.10 18.00 -7.31
C ASP A 391 16.11 17.39 -6.33
N GLN A 392 15.82 17.43 -5.03
CA GLN A 392 16.56 16.79 -3.93
C GLN A 392 15.67 15.78 -3.18
N VAL A 393 14.61 15.29 -3.82
CA VAL A 393 13.74 14.23 -3.29
C VAL A 393 13.90 12.97 -4.13
N ILE A 394 13.98 11.83 -3.46
CA ILE A 394 13.86 10.50 -4.11
C ILE A 394 12.49 9.93 -3.77
N GLY A 395 11.77 9.47 -4.77
CA GLY A 395 10.57 8.66 -4.60
C GLY A 395 10.86 7.18 -4.84
N PHE A 396 10.39 6.30 -3.97
CA PHE A 396 10.47 4.84 -4.12
C PHE A 396 9.07 4.24 -4.20
N GLU A 397 8.85 3.36 -5.16
CA GLU A 397 7.58 2.69 -5.43
C GLU A 397 7.79 1.36 -6.14
N ASP A 398 6.87 0.43 -5.98
CA ASP A 398 6.88 -0.89 -6.61
C ASP A 398 5.77 -1.05 -7.67
N SER A 399 4.85 -0.08 -7.79
CA SER A 399 3.70 -0.14 -8.69
C SER A 399 3.73 0.91 -9.81
N GLU A 400 3.10 0.61 -10.96
CA GLU A 400 2.94 1.58 -12.06
C GLU A 400 2.16 2.83 -11.60
N SER A 401 1.07 2.62 -10.85
CA SER A 401 0.23 3.69 -10.36
C SER A 401 1.02 4.64 -9.43
N GLY A 402 1.89 4.08 -8.62
CA GLY A 402 2.77 4.77 -7.71
C GLY A 402 3.85 5.59 -8.36
N VAL A 403 4.57 5.01 -9.34
CA VAL A 403 5.60 5.76 -10.08
C VAL A 403 4.98 6.94 -10.84
N ILE A 404 3.78 6.77 -11.38
CA ILE A 404 3.02 7.89 -11.98
C ILE A 404 2.72 8.96 -10.92
N ALA A 405 2.23 8.56 -9.74
CA ALA A 405 1.86 9.49 -8.67
C ALA A 405 3.07 10.29 -8.14
N ILE A 406 4.23 9.66 -7.96
CA ILE A 406 5.49 10.33 -7.56
C ILE A 406 5.89 11.39 -8.59
N ARG A 407 5.91 11.00 -9.87
CA ARG A 407 6.29 11.86 -10.99
C ARG A 407 5.33 13.02 -11.19
N ALA A 408 4.04 12.75 -11.06
CA ALA A 408 2.97 13.73 -11.11
C ALA A 408 3.04 14.71 -9.92
N ALA A 409 3.59 14.30 -8.77
CA ALA A 409 3.82 15.16 -7.61
C ALA A 409 5.02 16.12 -7.79
N GLY A 410 5.73 16.05 -8.92
CA GLY A 410 6.85 16.94 -9.22
C GLY A 410 8.22 16.37 -8.82
N ILE A 411 8.30 15.11 -8.38
CA ILE A 411 9.55 14.48 -7.96
C ILE A 411 10.26 13.90 -9.19
N PRO A 412 11.44 14.42 -9.59
CA PRO A 412 12.07 14.05 -10.86
C PRO A 412 12.85 12.73 -10.78
N LEU A 413 13.41 12.37 -9.61
CA LEU A 413 14.11 11.09 -9.40
C LEU A 413 13.14 10.10 -8.73
N CYS A 414 12.52 9.27 -9.56
CA CYS A 414 11.60 8.20 -9.16
C CYS A 414 12.28 6.85 -9.40
N VAL A 415 12.38 6.02 -8.38
CA VAL A 415 13.01 4.71 -8.45
C VAL A 415 11.92 3.66 -8.26
N ALA A 416 11.65 2.90 -9.33
CA ALA A 416 10.84 1.70 -9.22
C ALA A 416 11.67 0.61 -8.54
N VAL A 417 11.11 -0.06 -7.54
CA VAL A 417 11.66 -1.23 -6.86
C VAL A 417 10.69 -2.40 -7.00
N PRO A 418 10.51 -2.95 -8.22
CA PRO A 418 9.55 -4.03 -8.44
C PRO A 418 9.96 -5.25 -7.62
N PHE A 419 8.96 -6.00 -7.17
CA PHE A 419 9.14 -7.31 -6.57
C PHE A 419 8.42 -8.36 -7.43
N ALA A 420 8.45 -9.63 -7.02
CA ALA A 420 8.04 -10.74 -7.89
C ALA A 420 6.62 -10.55 -8.47
N GLU A 421 5.74 -9.94 -7.70
CA GLU A 421 4.33 -9.76 -8.01
C GLU A 421 4.02 -8.51 -8.85
N THR A 422 4.89 -7.49 -8.86
CA THR A 422 4.72 -6.27 -9.70
C THR A 422 5.63 -6.24 -10.93
N GLY A 423 6.41 -7.29 -11.17
CA GLY A 423 7.32 -7.37 -12.32
C GLY A 423 6.66 -7.25 -13.70
N GLY A 424 5.34 -7.45 -13.80
CA GLY A 424 4.57 -7.31 -15.04
C GLY A 424 4.10 -5.88 -15.37
N HIS A 425 4.33 -4.91 -14.48
CA HIS A 425 3.91 -3.52 -14.67
C HIS A 425 4.79 -2.73 -15.64
N SER A 426 4.24 -1.64 -16.20
CA SER A 426 5.06 -0.66 -16.92
C SER A 426 5.65 0.35 -15.94
N PHE A 427 6.98 0.41 -15.90
CA PHE A 427 7.72 1.40 -15.12
C PHE A 427 8.28 2.53 -15.99
N ASP A 428 7.68 2.78 -17.15
CA ASP A 428 8.13 3.82 -18.09
C ASP A 428 8.14 5.22 -17.49
N ALA A 429 7.34 5.50 -16.45
CA ALA A 429 7.38 6.78 -15.75
C ALA A 429 8.59 6.92 -14.80
N ALA A 430 9.18 5.81 -14.36
CA ALA A 430 10.30 5.81 -13.44
C ALA A 430 11.58 6.34 -14.11
N SER A 431 12.48 6.87 -13.28
CA SER A 431 13.84 7.25 -13.70
C SER A 431 14.74 6.02 -13.72
N HIS A 432 14.61 5.17 -12.71
CA HIS A 432 15.33 3.89 -12.61
C HIS A 432 14.36 2.76 -12.25
N VAL A 433 14.73 1.55 -12.63
CA VAL A 433 14.04 0.32 -12.24
C VAL A 433 15.09 -0.60 -11.61
N CYS A 434 14.94 -0.90 -10.33
CA CYS A 434 15.86 -1.72 -9.54
C CYS A 434 15.18 -3.01 -9.14
N GLN A 435 15.43 -4.08 -9.89
CA GLN A 435 14.85 -5.41 -9.67
C GLN A 435 15.34 -6.06 -8.37
N GLY A 436 16.53 -5.69 -7.90
CA GLY A 436 17.04 -6.09 -6.60
C GLY A 436 16.57 -5.20 -5.44
N GLY A 437 15.57 -4.35 -5.66
CA GLY A 437 14.96 -3.50 -4.63
C GLY A 437 15.92 -2.48 -4.01
N LEU A 438 15.65 -2.09 -2.76
CA LEU A 438 16.52 -1.19 -2.00
C LEU A 438 17.97 -1.69 -1.84
N PRO A 439 18.23 -3.01 -1.71
CA PRO A 439 19.59 -3.53 -1.76
C PRO A 439 20.37 -3.11 -3.00
N GLU A 440 19.78 -3.23 -4.19
CA GLU A 440 20.42 -2.80 -5.45
C GLU A 440 20.67 -1.29 -5.44
N VAL A 441 19.69 -0.50 -5.01
CA VAL A 441 19.81 0.96 -4.90
C VAL A 441 21.00 1.38 -4.02
N LEU A 442 21.19 0.69 -2.89
CA LEU A 442 22.28 1.00 -1.95
C LEU A 442 23.64 0.49 -2.45
N LEU A 443 23.71 -0.79 -2.79
CA LEU A 443 24.96 -1.50 -3.03
C LEU A 443 25.47 -1.27 -4.45
N GLU A 444 24.58 -1.19 -5.46
CA GLU A 444 24.95 -1.08 -6.87
C GLU A 444 24.88 0.36 -7.41
N HIS A 445 24.00 1.20 -6.86
CA HIS A 445 23.80 2.56 -7.38
C HIS A 445 24.19 3.69 -6.42
N GLY A 446 24.45 3.41 -5.14
CA GLY A 446 24.84 4.43 -4.16
C GLY A 446 23.80 5.55 -4.03
N LEU A 447 22.50 5.21 -4.04
CA LEU A 447 21.37 6.15 -4.06
C LEU A 447 21.39 7.15 -5.24
N PHE A 448 22.02 6.78 -6.36
CA PHE A 448 22.14 7.62 -7.55
C PHE A 448 22.77 8.99 -7.25
N LEU A 449 23.65 9.05 -6.25
CA LEU A 449 24.46 10.23 -5.97
C LEU A 449 25.53 10.37 -7.04
N ASP A 450 25.75 11.61 -7.49
CA ASP A 450 26.83 11.89 -8.43
C ASP A 450 28.18 11.71 -7.73
N ARG A 451 29.03 10.81 -8.26
CA ARG A 451 30.35 10.49 -7.68
C ARG A 451 31.34 11.65 -7.80
N GLU A 452 31.09 12.61 -8.69
CA GLU A 452 31.99 13.75 -8.92
C GLU A 452 31.78 14.91 -7.93
N VAL A 453 30.77 14.86 -7.05
CA VAL A 453 30.37 16.00 -6.19
C VAL A 453 30.63 15.77 -4.68
N ASN A 454 31.37 14.73 -4.29
CA ASN A 454 31.82 14.57 -2.90
C ASN A 454 33.28 15.04 -2.70
N PRO A 455 33.52 16.22 -2.09
CA PRO A 455 34.86 16.57 -1.59
C PRO A 455 35.26 15.79 -0.33
#